data_AF-A0A1B6LYL1-F1
#
_entry.id   AF-A0A1B6LYL1-F1
#
_cell.length_a   1.000
_cell.length_b   1.000
_cell.length_c   1.000
_cell.angle_alpha   90.00
_cell.angle_beta   90.00
_cell.angle_gamma   90.00
#
_symmetry.space_group_name_H-M   'P 1'
#
loop_
_entity.id
_entity.type
_entity.pdbx_description
1 polymer ?
#
loop_
_entity_poly.entity_id
_entity_poly.type
_entity_poly.pdbx_seq_one_letter_code
_entity_poly.pdbx_strand_id
1 'polypeptide(L)'
;CNEQCSPGTYGNNCSQECGHCISGSSCDIYTGKCEKCHPGYLAPYCTKMSVYYSFGPKLSSDEYRKMTVGFYPGNGTSGHGTAKLYQIQSRTKDQDWKTYPSKKMPTKEVTANSTIPVDEVVETIEGLEDGVFYEVRVLFLDSNNSRYEGELVKVTKEHTKCDIPEHVDYNLQTTSNITSFSVSWTYKPQTEHGCPLEAYEVSWKEGWRWYTNYTSDTSYTLTDYLPRVKVQFKVRAKTSGGFAPFSDTVSAVTH
;
A
#
# COMPACT_ATOMS: atom_id res chain seq x y z
N CYS A 1 -48.24 -22.09 -13.24
CA CYS A 1 -47.68 -20.73 -13.19
C CYS A 1 -47.59 -20.23 -14.63
N ASN A 2 -48.01 -18.98 -14.90
CA ASN A 2 -47.98 -18.40 -16.25
C ASN A 2 -46.86 -17.34 -16.41
N GLU A 3 -46.09 -17.07 -15.36
CA GLU A 3 -45.05 -16.05 -15.33
C GLU A 3 -43.67 -16.69 -15.11
N GLN A 4 -42.67 -16.22 -15.87
CA GLN A 4 -41.27 -16.61 -15.67
C GLN A 4 -40.63 -15.72 -14.60
N CYS A 5 -39.70 -16.29 -13.84
CA CYS A 5 -38.94 -15.52 -12.86
C CYS A 5 -38.11 -14.43 -13.54
N SER A 6 -38.07 -13.25 -12.89
CA SER A 6 -37.20 -12.18 -13.34
C SER A 6 -35.73 -12.57 -13.16
N PRO A 7 -34.83 -12.09 -14.03
CA PRO A 7 -33.39 -12.34 -13.90
C PRO A 7 -32.90 -12.07 -12.47
N GLY A 8 -32.17 -13.03 -11.89
CA GLY A 8 -31.70 -12.93 -10.50
C GLY A 8 -32.54 -13.71 -9.48
N THR A 9 -33.68 -14.31 -9.89
CA THR A 9 -34.51 -15.15 -9.02
C THR A 9 -34.85 -16.50 -9.65
N TYR A 10 -35.08 -17.52 -8.82
CA TYR A 10 -35.42 -18.88 -9.26
C TYR A 10 -36.33 -19.63 -8.28
N GLY A 11 -36.78 -20.81 -8.70
CA GLY A 11 -37.53 -21.74 -7.84
C GLY A 11 -39.01 -21.40 -7.69
N ASN A 12 -39.68 -22.03 -6.71
CA ASN A 12 -41.12 -21.86 -6.52
C ASN A 12 -41.45 -20.41 -6.13
N ASN A 13 -42.43 -19.81 -6.83
CA ASN A 13 -42.82 -18.41 -6.70
C ASN A 13 -41.66 -17.41 -6.83
N CYS A 14 -40.54 -17.78 -7.48
CA CYS A 14 -39.37 -16.92 -7.65
C CYS A 14 -38.81 -16.38 -6.31
N SER A 15 -38.96 -17.16 -5.23
CA SER A 15 -38.64 -16.75 -3.87
C SER A 15 -37.15 -16.89 -3.51
N GLN A 16 -36.35 -17.53 -4.36
CA GLN A 16 -34.92 -17.74 -4.14
C GLN A 16 -34.11 -16.80 -5.01
N GLU A 17 -33.06 -16.21 -4.45
CA GLU A 17 -32.13 -15.32 -5.15
C GLU A 17 -30.97 -16.11 -5.73
N CYS A 18 -30.58 -15.78 -6.96
CA CYS A 18 -29.36 -16.31 -7.58
C CYS A 18 -28.12 -15.93 -6.73
N GLY A 19 -27.11 -16.80 -6.72
CA GLY A 19 -25.81 -16.45 -6.16
C GLY A 19 -25.00 -15.51 -7.07
N HIS A 20 -23.69 -15.45 -6.84
CA HIS A 20 -22.77 -14.58 -7.58
C HIS A 20 -22.38 -15.17 -8.95
N CYS A 21 -23.35 -15.32 -9.85
CA CYS A 21 -23.08 -15.63 -11.25
C CYS A 21 -22.34 -14.47 -11.94
N ILE A 22 -21.52 -14.75 -12.96
CA ILE A 22 -20.85 -13.69 -13.75
C ILE A 22 -21.87 -12.75 -14.43
N SER A 23 -21.57 -11.45 -14.49
CA SER A 23 -22.37 -10.43 -15.17
C SER A 23 -22.81 -10.86 -16.57
N GLY A 24 -24.12 -10.77 -16.83
CA GLY A 24 -24.73 -11.14 -18.11
C GLY A 24 -25.37 -12.53 -18.16
N SER A 25 -25.11 -13.39 -17.17
CA SER A 25 -25.78 -14.69 -17.00
C SER A 25 -26.62 -14.68 -15.73
N SER A 26 -27.95 -14.67 -15.85
CA SER A 26 -28.81 -15.02 -14.71
C SER A 26 -28.67 -16.51 -14.41
N CYS A 27 -28.84 -16.91 -13.15
CA CYS A 27 -28.92 -18.33 -12.86
C CYS A 27 -30.14 -18.96 -13.57
N ASP A 28 -30.07 -20.26 -13.81
CA ASP A 28 -31.18 -21.02 -14.37
C ASP A 28 -32.45 -20.85 -13.50
N ILE A 29 -33.54 -20.36 -14.09
CA ILE A 29 -34.74 -19.94 -13.37
C ILE A 29 -35.46 -21.09 -12.64
N TYR A 30 -35.15 -22.35 -12.97
CA TYR A 30 -35.75 -23.52 -12.36
C TYR A 30 -34.85 -24.12 -11.27
N THR A 31 -33.55 -24.16 -11.52
CA THR A 31 -32.58 -24.89 -10.69
C THR A 31 -31.70 -23.99 -9.85
N GLY A 32 -31.56 -22.70 -10.18
CA GLY A 32 -30.68 -21.75 -9.51
C GLY A 32 -29.20 -21.86 -9.87
N LYS A 33 -28.85 -22.72 -10.84
CA LYS A 33 -27.46 -22.96 -11.22
C LYS A 33 -26.94 -21.84 -12.11
N CYS A 34 -25.73 -21.36 -11.82
CA CYS A 34 -24.99 -20.47 -12.69
C CYS A 34 -24.16 -21.29 -13.69
N GLU A 35 -24.00 -20.78 -14.90
CA GLU A 35 -23.05 -21.33 -15.87
C GLU A 35 -21.60 -21.14 -15.41
N LYS A 36 -21.29 -19.95 -14.87
CA LYS A 36 -19.99 -19.61 -14.27
C LYS A 36 -20.18 -18.69 -13.06
N CYS A 37 -19.35 -18.90 -12.04
CA CYS A 37 -19.31 -18.06 -10.85
C CYS A 37 -18.32 -16.90 -11.00
N HIS A 38 -18.58 -15.80 -10.30
CA HIS A 38 -17.53 -14.82 -10.05
C HIS A 38 -16.31 -15.51 -9.41
N PRO A 39 -15.07 -15.08 -9.75
CA PRO A 39 -13.86 -15.65 -9.18
C PRO A 39 -13.92 -15.73 -7.66
N GLY A 40 -13.66 -16.93 -7.12
CA GLY A 40 -13.70 -17.20 -5.69
C GLY A 40 -15.07 -17.66 -5.15
N TYR A 41 -16.11 -17.74 -5.96
CA TYR A 41 -17.38 -18.38 -5.58
C TYR A 41 -17.48 -19.81 -6.12
N LEU A 42 -18.13 -20.68 -5.36
CA LEU A 42 -18.19 -22.12 -5.61
C LEU A 42 -19.40 -22.49 -6.47
N ALA A 43 -19.12 -23.19 -7.57
CA ALA A 43 -20.12 -23.78 -8.44
C ALA A 43 -20.93 -24.87 -7.70
N PRO A 44 -22.16 -25.17 -8.14
CA PRO A 44 -22.86 -24.58 -9.29
C PRO A 44 -23.73 -23.36 -8.95
N TYR A 45 -23.91 -23.05 -7.66
CA TYR A 45 -24.86 -22.01 -7.22
C TYR A 45 -24.20 -20.66 -6.94
N CYS A 46 -22.88 -20.62 -6.81
CA CYS A 46 -22.11 -19.40 -6.55
C CYS A 46 -22.55 -18.63 -5.29
N THR A 47 -23.14 -19.33 -4.32
CA THR A 47 -23.61 -18.76 -3.03
C THR A 47 -22.56 -18.85 -1.93
N LYS A 48 -21.58 -19.75 -2.07
CA LYS A 48 -20.49 -19.94 -1.11
C LYS A 48 -19.18 -19.46 -1.72
N MET A 49 -18.35 -18.81 -0.92
CA MET A 49 -17.00 -18.41 -1.31
C MET A 49 -16.01 -19.52 -0.95
N SER A 50 -14.98 -19.70 -1.77
CA SER A 50 -13.81 -20.52 -1.44
C SER A 50 -13.16 -20.01 -0.15
N VAL A 51 -12.44 -20.89 0.54
CA VAL A 51 -11.70 -20.53 1.76
C VAL A 51 -10.77 -19.34 1.52
N TYR A 52 -10.75 -18.39 2.45
CA TYR A 52 -9.92 -17.18 2.38
C TYR A 52 -9.46 -16.74 3.77
N TYR A 53 -8.46 -15.85 3.80
CA TYR A 53 -8.01 -15.18 5.01
C TYR A 53 -8.68 -13.82 5.12
N SER A 54 -9.47 -13.60 6.18
CA SER A 54 -10.33 -12.42 6.34
C SER A 54 -9.66 -11.27 7.08
N PHE A 55 -8.46 -11.45 7.62
CA PHE A 55 -7.68 -10.42 8.30
C PHE A 55 -6.55 -9.91 7.42
N GLY A 56 -6.07 -8.69 7.71
CA GLY A 56 -4.83 -8.21 7.12
C GLY A 56 -3.65 -8.89 7.82
N PRO A 57 -2.56 -9.24 7.10
CA PRO A 57 -1.34 -9.66 7.77
C PRO A 57 -0.76 -8.51 8.60
N LYS A 58 -0.05 -8.85 9.68
CA LYS A 58 0.83 -7.93 10.39
C LYS A 58 2.11 -7.76 9.56
N LEU A 59 2.50 -6.53 9.31
CA LEU A 59 3.71 -6.22 8.55
C LEU A 59 4.73 -5.54 9.47
N SER A 60 6.01 -5.85 9.28
CA SER A 60 7.11 -5.05 9.81
C SER A 60 8.25 -5.00 8.80
N SER A 61 8.94 -3.86 8.71
CA SER A 61 10.12 -3.69 7.86
C SER A 61 11.26 -3.10 8.69
N ASP A 62 11.87 -3.96 9.50
CA ASP A 62 12.98 -3.59 10.39
C ASP A 62 14.35 -3.70 9.69
N GLU A 63 14.39 -4.40 8.55
CA GLU A 63 15.57 -4.65 7.71
C GLU A 63 15.36 -4.05 6.31
N TYR A 64 16.45 -3.57 5.69
CA TYR A 64 16.43 -3.05 4.33
C TYR A 64 16.07 -4.13 3.32
N ARG A 65 15.32 -3.75 2.28
CA ARG A 65 14.87 -4.64 1.19
C ARG A 65 14.11 -5.89 1.66
N LYS A 66 13.60 -5.88 2.90
CA LYS A 66 12.87 -7.00 3.49
C LYS A 66 11.61 -6.53 4.20
N MET A 67 10.63 -7.42 4.24
CA MET A 67 9.41 -7.23 5.01
C MET A 67 8.96 -8.55 5.64
N THR A 68 8.71 -8.51 6.94
CA THR A 68 8.15 -9.61 7.70
C THR A 68 6.62 -9.57 7.60
N VAL A 69 6.02 -10.72 7.32
CA VAL A 69 4.59 -10.93 7.16
C VAL A 69 4.13 -11.96 8.20
N GLY A 70 3.42 -11.49 9.22
CA GLY A 70 2.83 -12.31 10.27
C GLY A 70 1.32 -12.48 10.09
N PHE A 71 0.79 -13.69 10.22
CA PHE A 71 -0.65 -13.93 10.17
C PHE A 71 -1.06 -15.18 10.95
N TYR A 72 -2.36 -15.29 11.29
CA TYR A 72 -2.87 -16.35 12.17
C TYR A 72 -3.96 -17.18 11.47
N PRO A 73 -3.62 -18.30 10.82
CA PRO A 73 -4.61 -19.11 10.09
C PRO A 73 -5.77 -19.58 10.96
N GLY A 74 -5.52 -19.91 12.23
CA GLY A 74 -6.52 -20.51 13.13
C GLY A 74 -7.76 -19.64 13.36
N ASN A 75 -7.65 -18.31 13.35
CA ASN A 75 -8.76 -17.39 13.62
C ASN A 75 -9.17 -16.51 12.43
N GLY A 76 -8.29 -16.31 11.45
CA GLY A 76 -8.61 -15.51 10.26
C GLY A 76 -9.13 -16.32 9.08
N THR A 77 -9.29 -17.65 9.20
CA THR A 77 -9.89 -18.47 8.14
C THR A 77 -11.39 -18.21 8.04
N SER A 78 -11.88 -17.96 6.83
CA SER A 78 -13.30 -17.77 6.53
C SER A 78 -13.66 -18.40 5.17
N GLY A 79 -14.95 -18.46 4.84
CA GLY A 79 -15.41 -19.09 3.60
C GLY A 79 -15.62 -20.61 3.73
N HIS A 80 -15.66 -21.31 2.60
CA HIS A 80 -15.99 -22.72 2.52
C HIS A 80 -14.84 -23.57 1.96
N GLY A 81 -14.67 -24.77 2.52
CA GLY A 81 -13.56 -25.67 2.20
C GLY A 81 -12.51 -25.69 3.30
N THR A 82 -11.37 -26.31 3.01
CA THR A 82 -10.25 -26.42 3.96
C THR A 82 -8.99 -25.89 3.29
N ALA A 83 -8.38 -24.86 3.88
CA ALA A 83 -7.11 -24.35 3.40
C ALA A 83 -6.02 -25.42 3.62
N LYS A 84 -5.27 -25.72 2.56
CA LYS A 84 -4.13 -26.65 2.56
C LYS A 84 -2.82 -25.95 2.27
N LEU A 85 -2.87 -24.84 1.54
CA LEU A 85 -1.72 -23.99 1.26
C LEU A 85 -2.06 -22.54 1.57
N TYR A 86 -1.04 -21.74 1.85
CA TYR A 86 -1.11 -20.28 1.80
C TYR A 86 -0.15 -19.75 0.74
N GLN A 87 -0.47 -18.56 0.25
CA GLN A 87 0.34 -17.80 -0.67
C GLN A 87 0.33 -16.34 -0.26
N ILE A 88 1.51 -15.75 -0.16
CA ILE A 88 1.65 -14.32 0.11
C ILE A 88 1.80 -13.60 -1.23
N GLN A 89 1.10 -12.49 -1.37
CA GLN A 89 1.24 -11.62 -2.53
C GLN A 89 1.55 -10.21 -2.09
N SER A 90 2.41 -9.53 -2.84
CA SER A 90 2.78 -8.14 -2.61
C SER A 90 2.76 -7.35 -3.91
N ARG A 91 2.44 -6.06 -3.85
CA ARG A 91 2.58 -5.13 -4.98
C ARG A 91 2.86 -3.72 -4.51
N THR A 92 3.43 -2.91 -5.39
CA THR A 92 3.41 -1.46 -5.24
C THR A 92 2.16 -0.89 -5.93
N LYS A 93 1.90 0.41 -5.73
CA LYS A 93 0.76 1.08 -6.36
C LYS A 93 0.83 0.91 -7.89
N ASP A 94 -0.32 0.63 -8.50
CA ASP A 94 -0.49 0.53 -9.96
C ASP A 94 0.28 -0.64 -10.63
N GLN A 95 0.82 -1.59 -9.84
CA GLN A 95 1.42 -2.83 -10.35
C GLN A 95 0.55 -4.07 -10.09
N ASP A 96 0.82 -5.13 -10.85
CA ASP A 96 0.22 -6.45 -10.62
C ASP A 96 0.77 -7.11 -9.34
N TRP A 97 -0.03 -8.02 -8.78
CA TRP A 97 0.36 -8.81 -7.61
C TRP A 97 1.54 -9.75 -7.94
N LYS A 98 2.67 -9.54 -7.26
CA LYS A 98 3.79 -10.49 -7.26
C LYS A 98 3.53 -11.57 -6.23
N THR A 99 3.74 -12.82 -6.64
CA THR A 99 3.43 -14.00 -5.85
C THR A 99 4.68 -14.60 -5.24
N TYR A 100 4.68 -14.78 -3.92
CA TYR A 100 5.69 -15.55 -3.21
C TYR A 100 5.39 -17.06 -3.30
N PRO A 101 6.42 -17.92 -3.19
CA PRO A 101 6.24 -19.37 -3.25
C PRO A 101 5.16 -19.85 -2.27
N SER A 102 4.19 -20.59 -2.78
CA SER A 102 3.12 -21.16 -1.96
C SER A 102 3.69 -22.18 -0.98
N LYS A 103 3.20 -22.14 0.25
CA LYS A 103 3.64 -23.03 1.34
C LYS A 103 2.46 -23.78 1.92
N LYS A 104 2.74 -24.94 2.53
CA LYS A 104 1.71 -25.75 3.18
C LYS A 104 1.22 -25.05 4.43
N MET A 105 -0.08 -25.14 4.68
CA MET A 105 -0.66 -24.70 5.94
C MET A 105 0.04 -25.41 7.11
N PRO A 106 0.43 -24.69 8.17
CA PRO A 106 1.01 -25.32 9.34
C PRO A 106 -0.01 -26.29 9.95
N THR A 107 0.44 -27.50 10.27
CA THR A 107 -0.32 -28.43 11.09
C THR A 107 0.05 -28.18 12.54
N LYS A 108 -0.93 -28.08 13.45
CA LYS A 108 -0.66 -27.99 14.89
C LYS A 108 0.15 -29.20 15.34
N GLU A 109 1.46 -29.05 15.50
CA GLU A 109 2.26 -30.01 16.23
C GLU A 109 2.17 -29.66 17.71
N VAL A 110 1.51 -30.52 18.48
CA VAL A 110 1.45 -30.39 19.94
C VAL A 110 2.83 -30.73 20.50
N THR A 111 3.70 -29.73 20.65
CA THR A 111 4.94 -29.87 21.41
C THR A 111 4.66 -29.55 22.88
N ALA A 112 4.89 -30.53 23.75
CA ALA A 112 4.42 -30.53 25.13
C ALA A 112 5.01 -29.46 26.07
N ASN A 113 5.87 -28.54 25.62
CA ASN A 113 6.67 -27.68 26.50
C ASN A 113 6.91 -26.22 26.04
N SER A 114 6.08 -25.62 25.18
CA SER A 114 6.27 -24.20 24.79
C SER A 114 5.04 -23.31 25.04
N THR A 115 5.24 -22.25 25.84
CA THR A 115 4.28 -21.16 26.12
C THR A 115 4.18 -20.16 24.97
N ILE A 116 3.97 -20.62 23.74
CA ILE A 116 3.77 -19.77 22.55
C ILE A 116 2.55 -20.27 21.79
N PRO A 117 1.61 -19.42 21.33
CA PRO A 117 0.48 -19.88 20.54
C PRO A 117 1.00 -20.43 19.19
N VAL A 118 0.91 -21.74 18.99
CA VAL A 118 1.34 -22.49 17.78
C VAL A 118 0.38 -22.24 16.60
N ASP A 119 -0.05 -20.99 16.39
CA ASP A 119 -1.00 -20.60 15.35
C ASP A 119 -0.53 -19.37 14.54
N GLU A 120 0.66 -18.82 14.79
CA GLU A 120 1.23 -17.75 13.98
C GLU A 120 2.14 -18.28 12.88
N VAL A 121 1.95 -17.77 11.66
CA VAL A 121 2.88 -17.95 10.54
C VAL A 121 3.64 -16.65 10.36
N VAL A 122 4.97 -16.74 10.31
CA VAL A 122 5.86 -15.62 10.06
C VAL A 122 6.70 -15.92 8.83
N GLU A 123 6.67 -15.02 7.86
CA GLU A 123 7.37 -15.14 6.59
C GLU A 123 8.14 -13.87 6.27
N THR A 124 9.21 -13.99 5.48
CA THR A 124 9.99 -12.83 5.04
C THR A 124 9.97 -12.74 3.52
N ILE A 125 9.53 -11.57 3.05
CA ILE A 125 9.60 -11.11 1.67
C ILE A 125 10.94 -10.40 1.51
N GLU A 126 11.75 -10.78 0.52
CA GLU A 126 13.09 -10.22 0.29
C GLU A 126 13.20 -9.58 -1.11
N GLY A 127 14.22 -8.75 -1.31
CA GLY A 127 14.47 -8.10 -2.61
C GLY A 127 13.49 -6.96 -2.91
N LEU A 128 12.96 -6.32 -1.87
CA LEU A 128 12.11 -5.13 -2.00
C LEU A 128 12.94 -3.86 -2.25
N GLU A 129 12.30 -2.82 -2.76
CA GLU A 129 12.87 -1.48 -2.87
C GLU A 129 12.76 -0.75 -1.52
N ASP A 130 13.77 0.04 -1.16
CA ASP A 130 13.82 0.78 0.10
C ASP A 130 12.92 2.02 0.08
N GLY A 131 12.18 2.28 1.16
CA GLY A 131 11.33 3.47 1.30
C GLY A 131 10.07 3.47 0.42
N VAL A 132 9.63 2.31 -0.06
CA VAL A 132 8.48 2.13 -0.95
C VAL A 132 7.30 1.53 -0.19
N PHE A 133 6.09 2.00 -0.49
CA PHE A 133 4.86 1.39 0.03
C PHE A 133 4.54 0.09 -0.69
N TYR A 134 4.43 -0.99 0.07
CA TYR A 134 3.92 -2.26 -0.42
C TYR A 134 2.54 -2.56 0.15
N GLU A 135 1.66 -3.01 -0.72
CA GLU A 135 0.40 -3.66 -0.37
C GLU A 135 0.64 -5.16 -0.28
N VAL A 136 0.23 -5.80 0.82
CA VAL A 136 0.41 -7.24 1.04
C VAL A 136 -0.90 -7.89 1.40
N ARG A 137 -1.17 -9.06 0.81
CA ARG A 137 -2.30 -9.92 1.14
C ARG A 137 -1.86 -11.37 1.29
N VAL A 138 -2.65 -12.14 2.03
CA VAL A 138 -2.48 -13.59 2.18
C VAL A 138 -3.68 -14.29 1.55
N LEU A 139 -3.41 -15.21 0.63
CA LEU A 139 -4.40 -16.05 -0.03
C LEU A 139 -4.34 -17.47 0.53
N PHE A 140 -5.50 -18.04 0.82
CA PHE A 140 -5.63 -19.44 1.20
C PHE A 140 -6.08 -20.25 -0.01
N LEU A 141 -5.49 -21.43 -0.16
CA LEU A 141 -5.78 -22.33 -1.25
C LEU A 141 -6.17 -23.69 -0.70
N ASP A 142 -7.14 -24.33 -1.32
CA ASP A 142 -7.50 -25.72 -1.04
C ASP A 142 -6.59 -26.73 -1.79
N SER A 143 -6.94 -28.01 -1.72
CA SER A 143 -6.21 -29.10 -2.41
C SER A 143 -6.23 -29.00 -3.93
N ASN A 144 -7.17 -28.24 -4.51
CA ASN A 144 -7.32 -28.04 -5.94
C ASN A 144 -6.76 -26.67 -6.37
N ASN A 145 -6.01 -25.98 -5.50
CA ASN A 145 -5.50 -24.62 -5.70
C ASN A 145 -6.59 -23.55 -5.90
N SER A 146 -7.84 -23.85 -5.55
CA SER A 146 -8.94 -22.89 -5.60
C SER A 146 -8.80 -21.90 -4.45
N ARG A 147 -9.06 -20.62 -4.74
CA ARG A 147 -8.88 -19.51 -3.82
C ARG A 147 -9.87 -18.39 -4.12
N TYR A 148 -10.16 -17.57 -3.12
CA TYR A 148 -10.92 -16.33 -3.28
C TYR A 148 -9.96 -15.14 -3.19
N GLU A 149 -10.04 -14.23 -4.17
CA GLU A 149 -9.13 -13.05 -4.28
C GLU A 149 -9.87 -11.71 -4.24
N GLY A 150 -11.16 -11.73 -3.87
CA GLY A 150 -12.00 -10.53 -3.83
C GLY A 150 -11.79 -9.68 -2.58
N GLU A 151 -12.66 -8.69 -2.40
CA GLU A 151 -12.55 -7.61 -1.41
C GLU A 151 -12.62 -8.05 0.06
N LEU A 152 -13.06 -9.29 0.31
CA LEU A 152 -13.06 -9.88 1.65
C LEU A 152 -11.66 -10.32 2.09
N VAL A 153 -10.71 -10.50 1.16
CA VAL A 153 -9.30 -10.65 1.49
C VAL A 153 -8.75 -9.28 1.83
N LYS A 154 -8.29 -9.12 3.08
CA LYS A 154 -7.77 -7.84 3.53
C LYS A 154 -6.30 -7.65 3.12
N VAL A 155 -6.02 -6.40 2.75
CA VAL A 155 -4.71 -5.93 2.33
C VAL A 155 -4.17 -5.05 3.43
N THR A 156 -2.97 -5.32 3.90
CA THR A 156 -2.22 -4.42 4.80
C THR A 156 -1.19 -3.68 3.96
N LYS A 157 -0.85 -2.45 4.36
CA LYS A 157 0.19 -1.66 3.69
C LYS A 157 1.27 -1.30 4.69
N GLU A 158 2.51 -1.28 4.22
CA GLU A 158 3.66 -0.85 5.03
C GLU A 158 4.75 -0.23 4.15
N HIS A 159 5.50 0.71 4.70
CA HIS A 159 6.72 1.21 4.09
C HIS A 159 7.86 0.25 4.34
N THR A 160 8.65 -0.02 3.31
CA THR A 160 9.95 -0.62 3.52
C THR A 160 10.89 0.38 4.19
N LYS A 161 11.78 -0.15 5.03
CA LYS A 161 12.81 0.64 5.70
C LYS A 161 13.62 1.46 4.70
N CYS A 162 13.93 2.70 5.08
CA CYS A 162 14.86 3.57 4.39
C CYS A 162 15.45 4.58 5.38
N ASP A 163 16.56 5.19 4.99
CA ASP A 163 17.25 6.19 5.79
C ASP A 163 16.98 7.59 5.27
N ILE A 164 16.67 8.50 6.19
CA ILE A 164 16.66 9.94 5.93
C ILE A 164 18.04 10.46 6.37
N PRO A 165 18.78 11.19 5.51
CA PRO A 165 20.07 11.74 5.91
C PRO A 165 19.95 12.68 7.12
N GLU A 166 20.79 12.48 8.14
CA GLU A 166 20.84 13.34 9.34
C GLU A 166 21.48 14.71 9.07
N HIS A 167 22.31 14.80 8.03
CA HIS A 167 22.98 16.01 7.60
C HIS A 167 22.97 16.11 6.08
N VAL A 168 22.63 17.29 5.55
CA VAL A 168 22.58 17.57 4.12
C VAL A 168 23.14 18.97 3.88
N ASP A 169 24.17 19.04 3.04
CA ASP A 169 24.59 20.32 2.47
C ASP A 169 23.80 20.58 1.19
N TYR A 170 22.86 21.51 1.29
CA TYR A 170 22.02 21.89 0.16
C TYR A 170 22.70 22.89 -0.79
N ASN A 171 23.86 23.46 -0.42
CA ASN A 171 24.56 24.49 -1.20
C ASN A 171 23.61 25.59 -1.73
N LEU A 172 22.89 26.26 -0.82
CA LEU A 172 21.91 27.28 -1.22
C LEU A 172 22.60 28.47 -1.89
N GLN A 173 22.10 28.85 -3.05
CA GLN A 173 22.53 30.02 -3.80
C GLN A 173 21.34 30.95 -4.00
N THR A 174 21.57 32.26 -3.88
CA THR A 174 20.52 33.28 -4.07
C THR A 174 20.91 34.28 -5.13
N THR A 175 19.95 34.63 -5.97
CA THR A 175 20.05 35.76 -6.90
C THR A 175 18.85 36.68 -6.68
N SER A 176 19.00 37.97 -6.99
CA SER A 176 17.91 38.93 -6.85
C SER A 176 17.95 39.97 -7.96
N ASN A 177 16.80 40.60 -8.22
CA ASN A 177 16.71 41.82 -8.99
C ASN A 177 16.01 42.92 -8.15
N ILE A 178 15.45 43.94 -8.80
CA ILE A 178 14.73 45.06 -8.18
C ILE A 178 13.43 44.63 -7.47
N THR A 179 12.72 43.64 -7.99
CA THR A 179 11.39 43.19 -7.52
C THR A 179 11.26 41.70 -7.23
N SER A 180 12.32 40.91 -7.45
CA SER A 180 12.28 39.46 -7.25
C SER A 180 13.54 38.89 -6.59
N PHE A 181 13.37 37.70 -6.03
CA PHE A 181 14.42 36.87 -5.47
C PHE A 181 14.27 35.45 -6.00
N SER A 182 15.39 34.80 -6.31
CA SER A 182 15.43 33.38 -6.61
C SER A 182 16.41 32.69 -5.68
N VAL A 183 16.00 31.55 -5.13
CA VAL A 183 16.87 30.64 -4.39
C VAL A 183 16.97 29.33 -5.15
N SER A 184 18.17 28.78 -5.27
CA SER A 184 18.44 27.46 -5.84
C SER A 184 19.28 26.63 -4.89
N TRP A 185 19.17 25.31 -5.00
CA TRP A 185 19.85 24.36 -4.12
C TRP A 185 20.21 23.08 -4.88
N THR A 186 21.00 22.24 -4.23
CA THR A 186 21.31 20.88 -4.66
C THR A 186 20.90 19.89 -3.58
N TYR A 187 20.64 18.65 -3.96
CA TYR A 187 20.33 17.58 -3.00
C TYR A 187 21.03 16.31 -3.46
N LYS A 188 21.99 15.84 -2.65
CA LYS A 188 22.76 14.62 -2.89
C LYS A 188 22.77 13.77 -1.62
N PRO A 189 21.73 12.97 -1.35
CA PRO A 189 21.71 12.12 -0.18
C PRO A 189 22.82 11.06 -0.31
N GLN A 190 23.72 10.97 0.67
CA GLN A 190 24.80 9.97 0.71
C GLN A 190 24.36 8.71 1.47
N THR A 191 23.35 8.02 0.98
CA THR A 191 22.79 6.84 1.65
C THR A 191 22.42 5.80 0.61
N GLU A 192 23.03 4.60 0.70
CA GLU A 192 22.70 3.47 -0.18
C GLU A 192 21.22 3.09 -0.09
N HIS A 193 20.65 3.18 1.12
CA HIS A 193 19.24 2.88 1.43
C HIS A 193 18.40 4.16 1.64
N GLY A 194 18.74 5.23 0.93
CA GLY A 194 18.09 6.53 1.11
C GLY A 194 16.60 6.51 0.75
N CYS A 195 15.78 7.16 1.57
CA CYS A 195 14.36 7.33 1.27
C CYS A 195 14.17 8.12 -0.05
N PRO A 196 13.33 7.64 -0.98
CA PRO A 196 13.01 8.35 -2.22
C PRO A 196 12.55 9.80 -1.99
N LEU A 197 13.06 10.73 -2.81
CA LEU A 197 12.66 12.14 -2.79
C LEU A 197 11.27 12.31 -3.41
N GLU A 198 10.37 13.02 -2.71
CA GLU A 198 9.03 13.35 -3.21
C GLU A 198 8.93 14.81 -3.67
N ALA A 199 9.51 15.73 -2.91
CA ALA A 199 9.47 17.17 -3.17
C ALA A 199 10.49 17.91 -2.30
N TYR A 200 10.61 19.22 -2.50
CA TYR A 200 11.26 20.14 -1.58
C TYR A 200 10.25 21.01 -0.88
N GLU A 201 10.48 21.24 0.41
CA GLU A 201 9.81 22.27 1.18
C GLU A 201 10.70 23.51 1.20
N VAL A 202 10.21 24.60 0.61
CA VAL A 202 10.89 25.90 0.57
C VAL A 202 10.19 26.81 1.55
N SER A 203 10.94 27.35 2.52
CA SER A 203 10.43 28.31 3.48
C SER A 203 11.14 29.65 3.37
N TRP A 204 10.38 30.74 3.43
CA TRP A 204 10.91 32.09 3.45
C TRP A 204 10.30 32.92 4.57
N LYS A 205 11.05 33.90 5.06
CA LYS A 205 10.65 34.74 6.19
C LYS A 205 10.37 36.17 5.75
N GLU A 206 9.17 36.67 6.07
CA GLU A 206 8.81 38.07 5.91
C GLU A 206 8.40 38.64 7.27
N GLY A 207 9.15 39.64 7.75
CA GLY A 207 9.00 40.15 9.12
C GLY A 207 9.23 39.03 10.15
N TRP A 208 8.19 38.67 10.89
CA TRP A 208 8.24 37.64 11.93
C TRP A 208 7.77 36.26 11.45
N ARG A 209 7.10 36.19 10.31
CA ARG A 209 6.39 35.00 9.86
C ARG A 209 7.20 34.22 8.83
N TRP A 210 7.23 32.91 9.01
CA TRP A 210 7.66 31.97 7.98
C TRP A 210 6.48 31.57 7.11
N TYR A 211 6.69 31.62 5.81
CA TYR A 211 5.82 31.05 4.79
C TYR A 211 6.52 29.83 4.20
N THR A 212 5.71 28.92 3.64
CA THR A 212 6.20 27.66 3.10
C THR A 212 5.45 27.32 1.83
N ASN A 213 6.17 26.75 0.86
CA ASN A 213 5.60 26.14 -0.33
C ASN A 213 6.35 24.85 -0.69
N TYR A 214 5.76 24.03 -1.56
CA TYR A 214 6.35 22.79 -2.04
C TYR A 214 6.63 22.86 -3.54
N THR A 215 7.75 22.31 -3.98
CA THR A 215 8.12 22.22 -5.39
C THR A 215 8.92 20.95 -5.67
N SER A 216 8.79 20.41 -6.88
CA SER A 216 9.68 19.36 -7.39
C SER A 216 10.98 19.91 -7.96
N ASP A 217 11.01 21.21 -8.28
CA ASP A 217 12.16 21.88 -8.86
C ASP A 217 13.24 22.14 -7.81
N THR A 218 14.48 22.38 -8.26
CA THR A 218 15.62 22.72 -7.39
C THR A 218 15.84 24.24 -7.28
N SER A 219 14.81 25.02 -7.60
CA SER A 219 14.79 26.47 -7.43
C SER A 219 13.39 26.98 -7.13
N TYR A 220 13.33 28.16 -6.52
CA TYR A 220 12.08 28.84 -6.20
C TYR A 220 12.26 30.35 -6.32
N THR A 221 11.27 31.01 -6.93
CA THR A 221 11.32 32.46 -7.18
C THR A 221 10.13 33.14 -6.52
N LEU A 222 10.44 34.21 -5.80
CA LEU A 222 9.49 35.12 -5.18
C LEU A 222 9.47 36.43 -5.98
N THR A 223 8.28 36.89 -6.35
CA THR A 223 8.07 38.11 -7.16
C THR A 223 7.28 39.16 -6.37
N ASP A 224 7.16 40.35 -6.95
CA ASP A 224 6.31 41.43 -6.43
C ASP A 224 6.76 42.03 -5.10
N TYR A 225 8.07 42.06 -4.86
CA TYR A 225 8.68 42.74 -3.72
C TYR A 225 9.09 44.18 -4.04
N LEU A 226 9.14 45.00 -3.00
CA LEU A 226 9.72 46.34 -3.07
C LEU A 226 11.27 46.27 -3.13
N PRO A 227 11.95 47.30 -3.68
CA PRO A 227 13.40 47.41 -3.62
C PRO A 227 13.92 47.46 -2.17
N ARG A 228 15.14 46.96 -1.94
CA ARG A 228 15.83 46.94 -0.64
C ARG A 228 15.11 46.15 0.46
N VAL A 229 14.28 45.19 0.10
CA VAL A 229 13.68 44.23 1.05
C VAL A 229 14.64 43.09 1.28
N LYS A 230 14.76 42.64 2.54
CA LYS A 230 15.55 41.45 2.92
C LYS A 230 14.63 40.29 3.22
N VAL A 231 14.88 39.14 2.60
CA VAL A 231 14.18 37.87 2.85
C VAL A 231 15.18 36.81 3.29
N GLN A 232 14.77 35.94 4.22
CA GLN A 232 15.55 34.77 4.63
C GLN A 232 14.93 33.50 4.06
N PHE A 233 15.75 32.58 3.55
CA PHE A 233 15.32 31.30 2.97
C PHE A 233 15.95 30.13 3.71
N LYS A 234 15.20 29.04 3.79
CA LYS A 234 15.70 27.70 4.13
C LYS A 234 14.92 26.66 3.33
N VAL A 235 15.56 25.54 3.02
CA VAL A 235 14.95 24.46 2.23
C VAL A 235 15.18 23.13 2.94
N ARG A 236 14.26 22.18 2.79
CA ARG A 236 14.53 20.77 3.10
C ARG A 236 13.89 19.83 2.09
N ALA A 237 14.47 18.65 1.91
CA ALA A 237 13.88 17.57 1.15
C ALA A 237 12.73 16.91 1.94
N LYS A 238 11.62 16.65 1.25
CA LYS A 238 10.56 15.75 1.68
C LYS A 238 10.77 14.41 0.97
N THR A 239 10.96 13.36 1.75
CA THR A 239 11.17 11.98 1.28
C THR A 239 9.99 11.11 1.68
N SER A 240 9.90 9.90 1.12
CA SER A 240 8.83 8.94 1.47
C SER A 240 8.84 8.52 2.94
N GLY A 241 9.99 8.56 3.62
CA GLY A 241 10.12 8.28 5.05
C GLY A 241 9.86 9.48 5.96
N GLY A 242 9.77 10.70 5.40
CA GLY A 242 9.64 11.94 6.16
C GLY A 242 10.54 13.06 5.65
N PHE A 243 10.80 14.06 6.50
CA PHE A 243 11.56 15.24 6.13
C PHE A 243 13.03 15.12 6.52
N ALA A 244 13.92 15.43 5.56
CA ALA A 244 15.32 15.69 5.85
C ALA A 244 15.46 16.98 6.69
N PRO A 245 16.61 17.20 7.35
CA PRO A 245 16.90 18.45 8.04
C PRO A 245 16.80 19.66 7.10
N PHE A 246 16.47 20.81 7.69
CA PHE A 246 16.59 22.09 7.00
C PHE A 246 18.05 22.41 6.69
N SER A 247 18.25 23.07 5.55
CA SER A 247 19.46 23.82 5.27
C SER A 247 19.70 24.92 6.31
N ASP A 248 20.93 25.41 6.35
CA ASP A 248 21.20 26.72 6.94
C ASP A 248 20.37 27.82 6.27
N THR A 249 20.13 28.90 7.00
CA THR A 249 19.36 30.03 6.52
C THR A 249 20.23 30.99 5.72
N VAL A 250 19.86 31.25 4.46
CA VAL A 250 20.50 32.27 3.60
C VAL A 250 19.64 33.52 3.53
N SER A 251 20.23 34.68 3.27
CA SER A 251 19.50 35.93 3.09
C SER A 251 19.71 36.50 1.70
N ALA A 252 18.66 37.03 1.09
CA ALA A 252 18.74 37.78 -0.17
C ALA A 252 18.15 39.18 0.02
N VAL A 253 18.65 40.16 -0.75
CA VAL A 253 18.20 41.57 -0.73
C VAL A 253 17.86 42.02 -2.16
N THR A 254 16.69 42.63 -2.37
CA THR A 254 16.32 43.22 -3.66
C THR A 254 17.11 44.51 -3.90
N HIS A 255 17.52 44.73 -5.14
CA HIS A 255 18.39 45.84 -5.53
C HIS A 255 17.64 47.17 -5.67
#